data_AF-A0A960BPC6-F1
#
_entry.id   AF-A0A960BPC6-F1
#
_cell.length_a   1.000
_cell.length_b   1.000
_cell.length_c   1.000
_cell.angle_alpha   90.00
_cell.angle_beta   90.00
_cell.angle_gamma   90.00
#
_symmetry.space_group_name_H-M   'P 1'
#
loop_
_entity.id
_entity.type
_entity.pdbx_description
1 polymer ?
#
loop_
_entity_poly.entity_id
_entity_poly.type
_entity_poly.pdbx_seq_one_letter_code
_entity_poly.pdbx_strand_id
1 'polypeptide(L)'
;MNRFSLPAAGALVVVSTLVGCGSSQPSGESPAAGASSVATVPDSGLELTVSRDVTTGLQAPWSMALLPGAEQALVSERDSARILLLNLGDGTTELAGEV
;
A
#
# COMPACT_ATOMS: atom_id res chain seq x y z
N MET A 1 -1.76 29.54 30.15
CA MET A 1 -0.48 30.25 29.97
C MET A 1 0.67 29.36 30.41
N ASN A 2 1.28 28.58 29.52
CA ASN A 2 2.52 27.86 29.84
C ASN A 2 3.56 28.18 28.77
N ARG A 3 4.71 28.67 29.25
CA ARG A 3 5.70 29.46 28.52
C ARG A 3 6.84 28.52 28.19
N PHE A 4 6.93 28.07 26.94
CA PHE A 4 8.05 27.25 26.51
C PHE A 4 9.20 28.16 26.07
N SER A 5 10.24 28.14 26.88
CA SER A 5 11.50 28.86 26.71
C SER A 5 12.31 28.21 25.57
N LEU A 6 12.73 28.99 24.57
CA LEU A 6 13.66 28.55 23.53
C LEU A 6 15.11 28.82 23.94
N PRO A 7 16.02 27.83 23.90
CA PRO A 7 17.44 28.10 23.78
C PRO A 7 17.89 28.08 22.32
N ALA A 8 18.79 29.01 22.04
CA ALA A 8 19.36 29.38 20.77
C ALA A 8 20.44 28.42 20.24
N ALA A 9 20.77 28.64 18.97
CA ALA A 9 22.07 28.45 18.33
C ALA A 9 22.47 27.02 17.92
N GLY A 10 22.55 26.84 16.61
CA GLY A 10 23.20 25.70 15.97
C GLY A 10 23.00 25.73 14.46
N ALA A 11 23.64 26.68 13.78
CA ALA A 11 23.67 26.73 12.32
C ALA A 11 24.44 25.52 11.78
N LEU A 12 23.75 24.57 11.15
CA LEU A 12 24.35 23.41 10.51
C LEU A 12 24.34 23.65 9.00
N VAL A 13 25.44 24.21 8.48
CA VAL A 13 25.67 24.34 7.04
C VAL A 13 26.43 23.10 6.57
N VAL A 14 25.73 22.18 5.92
CA VAL A 14 26.35 21.04 5.21
C VAL A 14 26.37 21.40 3.73
N VAL A 15 27.55 21.74 3.21
CA VAL A 15 27.79 21.91 1.78
C VAL A 15 28.07 20.54 1.18
N SER A 16 27.08 19.92 0.56
CA SER A 16 27.24 18.69 -0.21
C SER A 16 27.68 19.03 -1.64
N THR A 17 28.95 18.77 -1.96
CA THR A 17 29.43 18.79 -3.34
C THR A 17 28.90 17.56 -4.08
N LEU A 18 27.93 17.73 -4.98
CA LEU A 18 27.56 16.68 -5.92
C LEU A 18 28.70 16.53 -6.95
N VAL A 19 29.61 15.60 -6.70
CA VAL A 19 30.47 15.03 -7.73
C VAL A 19 29.57 14.25 -8.69
N GLY A 20 29.35 14.81 -9.87
CA GLY A 20 28.75 14.13 -10.99
C GLY A 20 29.71 13.08 -11.53
N CYS A 21 29.50 11.83 -11.16
CA CYS A 21 30.07 10.70 -11.90
C CYS A 21 29.05 10.24 -12.93
N GLY A 22 29.24 10.71 -14.16
CA GLY A 22 28.60 10.12 -15.33
C GLY A 22 29.14 8.71 -15.54
N SER A 23 28.25 7.72 -15.58
CA SER A 23 28.56 6.40 -16.11
C SER A 23 27.98 6.29 -17.51
N SER A 24 28.87 6.45 -18.51
CA SER A 24 28.64 6.02 -19.87
C SER A 24 28.22 4.55 -19.85
N GLN A 25 26.98 4.25 -20.23
CA GLN A 25 26.48 2.89 -20.30
C GLN A 25 27.10 2.19 -21.51
N PRO A 26 27.90 1.11 -21.33
CA PRO A 26 28.27 0.27 -22.46
C PRO A 26 27.00 -0.36 -23.04
N SER A 27 26.87 -0.29 -24.36
CA SER A 27 25.86 -1.03 -25.12
C SER A 27 26.13 -2.53 -24.94
N GLY A 28 25.60 -3.12 -23.87
CA GLY A 28 25.55 -4.56 -23.71
C GLY A 28 24.51 -5.14 -24.66
N GLU A 29 24.91 -6.13 -25.45
CA GLU A 29 24.03 -6.90 -26.32
C GLU A 29 22.66 -7.20 -25.69
N SER A 30 21.60 -6.89 -26.43
CA SER A 30 20.23 -7.29 -26.10
C SER A 30 20.19 -8.79 -25.85
N PRO A 31 19.85 -9.27 -24.64
CA PRO A 31 19.63 -10.69 -24.43
C PRO A 31 18.55 -11.18 -25.40
N ALA A 32 18.84 -12.26 -26.12
CA ALA A 32 17.86 -12.94 -26.96
C ALA A 32 16.60 -13.20 -26.14
N ALA A 33 15.45 -12.82 -26.68
CA ALA A 33 14.15 -13.04 -26.07
C ALA A 33 14.02 -14.53 -25.71
N GLY A 34 14.11 -14.83 -24.41
CA GLY A 34 13.79 -16.14 -23.89
C GLY A 34 12.33 -16.41 -24.23
N ALA A 35 12.06 -17.47 -24.98
CA ALA A 35 10.70 -17.90 -25.23
C ALA A 35 10.04 -18.22 -23.87
N SER A 36 9.08 -17.40 -23.46
CA SER A 36 8.21 -17.71 -22.33
C SER A 36 7.35 -18.90 -22.72
N SER A 37 7.68 -20.08 -22.23
CA SER A 37 6.78 -21.23 -22.28
C SER A 37 5.63 -20.97 -21.30
N VAL A 38 4.44 -20.73 -21.84
CA VAL A 38 3.21 -20.74 -21.04
C VAL A 38 2.96 -22.18 -20.61
N ALA A 39 3.19 -22.46 -19.32
CA ALA A 39 2.72 -23.71 -18.73
C ALA A 39 1.18 -23.67 -18.70
N THR A 40 0.54 -24.66 -19.30
CA THR A 40 -0.91 -24.84 -19.18
C THR A 40 -1.20 -25.36 -17.77
N VAL A 41 -1.82 -24.53 -16.94
CA VAL A 41 -2.28 -24.93 -15.62
C VAL A 41 -3.58 -25.72 -15.79
N PRO A 42 -3.67 -26.97 -15.31
CA PRO A 42 -4.92 -27.72 -15.37
C PRO A 42 -5.98 -27.01 -14.54
N ASP A 43 -7.16 -26.80 -15.15
CA ASP A 43 -8.33 -26.28 -14.46
C ASP A 43 -8.72 -27.26 -13.35
N SER A 44 -8.61 -26.82 -12.09
CA SER A 44 -8.86 -27.68 -10.93
C SER A 44 -10.36 -27.84 -10.60
N GLY A 45 -11.26 -27.31 -11.44
CA GLY A 45 -12.71 -27.45 -11.26
C GLY A 45 -13.26 -26.84 -9.97
N LEU A 46 -12.55 -25.89 -9.36
CA LEU A 46 -12.99 -25.21 -8.14
C LEU A 46 -14.11 -24.23 -8.48
N GLU A 47 -15.33 -24.53 -8.04
CA GLU A 47 -16.47 -23.63 -8.16
C GLU A 47 -16.42 -22.61 -7.01
N LEU A 48 -16.19 -21.33 -7.35
CA LEU A 48 -16.16 -20.24 -6.39
C LEU A 48 -17.55 -19.60 -6.31
N THR A 49 -18.26 -19.83 -5.21
CA THR A 49 -19.53 -19.15 -4.93
C THR A 49 -19.30 -17.85 -4.18
N VAL A 50 -19.79 -16.74 -4.72
CA VAL A 50 -19.86 -15.46 -4.01
C VAL A 50 -21.13 -15.41 -3.19
N SER A 51 -21.01 -15.33 -1.86
CA SER A 51 -22.17 -15.30 -0.97
C SER A 51 -22.93 -13.97 -1.04
N ARG A 52 -22.21 -12.84 -0.95
CA ARG A 52 -22.74 -11.47 -1.07
C ARG A 52 -21.61 -10.44 -1.14
N ASP A 53 -21.95 -9.24 -1.61
CA ASP A 53 -21.17 -8.04 -1.34
C ASP A 53 -21.44 -7.55 0.08
N VAL A 54 -20.38 -7.30 0.84
CA VAL A 54 -20.49 -6.76 2.21
C VAL A 54 -20.61 -5.25 2.18
N THR A 55 -19.78 -4.57 1.38
CA THR A 55 -19.80 -3.12 1.23
C THR A 55 -19.31 -2.74 -0.17
N THR A 56 -19.61 -1.51 -0.61
CA THR A 56 -19.19 -0.98 -1.92
C THR A 56 -18.75 0.49 -1.77
N GLY A 57 -18.20 1.09 -2.83
CA GLY A 57 -17.85 2.52 -2.84
C GLY A 57 -16.53 2.90 -2.16
N LEU A 58 -15.71 1.92 -1.78
CA LEU A 58 -14.37 2.14 -1.23
C LEU A 58 -13.43 2.79 -2.27
N GLN A 59 -12.56 3.69 -1.82
CA GLN A 59 -11.57 4.41 -2.62
C GLN A 59 -10.24 3.64 -2.65
N ALA A 60 -9.97 2.93 -3.74
CA ALA A 60 -8.75 2.14 -3.93
C ALA A 60 -8.41 1.23 -2.70
N PRO A 61 -9.31 0.30 -2.32
CA PRO A 61 -9.08 -0.59 -1.18
C PRO A 61 -7.84 -1.46 -1.43
N TRP A 62 -6.98 -1.59 -0.42
CA TRP A 62 -5.67 -2.25 -0.57
C TRP A 62 -5.49 -3.46 0.34
N SER A 63 -5.48 -3.24 1.65
CA SER A 63 -5.33 -4.32 2.64
C SER A 63 -6.56 -4.45 3.53
N MET A 64 -6.76 -5.67 4.06
CA MET A 64 -7.81 -5.99 5.02
C MET A 64 -7.22 -6.78 6.19
N ALA A 65 -7.71 -6.52 7.41
CA ALA A 65 -7.38 -7.30 8.60
C ALA A 65 -8.65 -7.58 9.43
N LEU A 66 -8.97 -8.85 9.65
CA LEU A 66 -10.08 -9.24 10.53
C LEU A 66 -9.74 -8.94 11.99
N LEU A 67 -10.71 -8.41 12.72
CA LEU A 67 -10.61 -8.25 14.17
C LEU A 67 -10.94 -9.57 14.89
N PRO A 68 -10.52 -9.73 16.17
CA PRO A 68 -11.00 -10.82 17.01
C PRO A 68 -12.54 -10.90 17.00
N GLY A 69 -13.08 -12.11 16.85
CA GLY A 69 -14.53 -12.33 16.71
C GLY A 69 -15.04 -12.37 15.26
N ALA A 70 -14.25 -11.90 14.29
CA ALA A 70 -14.56 -11.94 12.85
C ALA A 70 -15.90 -11.27 12.44
N GLU A 71 -16.40 -10.34 13.25
CA GLU A 71 -17.57 -9.51 12.95
C GLU A 71 -17.20 -8.19 12.28
N GLN A 72 -15.92 -7.80 12.39
CA GLN A 72 -15.39 -6.54 11.88
C GLN A 72 -14.03 -6.75 11.21
N ALA A 73 -13.69 -5.85 10.29
CA ALA A 73 -12.39 -5.79 9.65
C ALA A 73 -11.88 -4.35 9.57
N LEU A 74 -10.57 -4.14 9.63
CA LEU A 74 -9.95 -2.92 9.13
C LEU A 74 -9.71 -3.04 7.63
N VAL A 75 -10.00 -1.99 6.88
CA VAL A 75 -9.67 -1.87 5.45
C VAL A 75 -8.86 -0.60 5.24
N SER A 76 -7.74 -0.71 4.52
CA SER A 76 -6.97 0.48 4.11
C SER A 76 -7.41 0.95 2.71
N GLU A 77 -7.55 2.26 2.57
CA GLU A 77 -7.79 2.94 1.30
C GLU A 77 -6.53 3.71 0.88
N ARG A 78 -5.92 3.29 -0.23
CA ARG A 78 -4.58 3.76 -0.62
C ARG A 78 -4.56 5.25 -0.96
N ASP A 79 -5.50 5.69 -1.78
CA ASP A 79 -5.43 7.02 -2.39
C ASP A 79 -5.96 8.11 -1.45
N SER A 80 -6.87 7.76 -0.52
CA SER A 80 -7.39 8.68 0.50
C SER A 80 -6.63 8.63 1.82
N ALA A 81 -5.65 7.73 1.98
CA ALA A 81 -4.89 7.52 3.20
C ALA A 81 -5.77 7.26 4.45
N ARG A 82 -6.89 6.54 4.28
CA ARG A 82 -7.84 6.22 5.36
C ARG A 82 -7.74 4.76 5.77
N ILE A 83 -7.93 4.50 7.05
CA ILE A 83 -8.22 3.18 7.60
C ILE A 83 -9.68 3.18 8.04
N LEU A 84 -10.48 2.28 7.49
CA LEU A 84 -11.90 2.14 7.81
C LEU A 84 -12.11 0.89 8.68
N LEU A 85 -12.91 1.02 9.74
CA LEU A 85 -13.52 -0.11 10.43
C LEU A 85 -14.80 -0.50 9.69
N LEU A 86 -14.85 -1.71 9.14
CA LEU A 86 -15.97 -2.27 8.42
C LEU A 86 -16.70 -3.28 9.30
N ASN A 87 -18.00 -3.10 9.48
CA ASN A 87 -18.89 -4.11 10.04
C ASN A 87 -19.25 -5.13 8.94
N LEU A 88 -18.93 -6.41 9.17
CA LEU A 88 -19.13 -7.46 8.18
C LEU A 88 -20.57 -7.98 8.12
N GLY A 89 -21.41 -7.64 9.11
CA GLY A 89 -22.83 -7.99 9.17
C GLY A 89 -23.68 -7.08 8.31
N ASP A 90 -23.57 -5.77 8.51
CA ASP A 90 -24.40 -4.76 7.84
C ASP A 90 -23.68 -3.94 6.75
N GLY A 91 -22.36 -4.07 6.63
CA GLY A 91 -21.58 -3.38 5.60
C GLY A 91 -21.21 -1.94 5.91
N THR A 92 -21.56 -1.45 7.10
CA THR A 92 -21.27 -0.06 7.51
C THR A 92 -19.79 0.16 7.75
N THR A 93 -19.31 1.36 7.42
CA THR A 93 -17.92 1.76 7.59
C THR A 93 -17.79 2.98 8.48
N GLU A 94 -16.82 2.97 9.38
CA GLU A 94 -16.41 4.10 10.21
C GLU A 94 -14.93 4.41 10.00
N LEU A 95 -14.53 5.69 10.10
CA LEU A 95 -13.12 6.06 10.05
C LEU A 95 -12.41 5.61 11.33
N ALA A 96 -11.45 4.71 11.20
CA ALA A 96 -10.63 4.23 12.32
C ALA A 96 -9.29 4.98 12.45
N GLY A 97 -8.80 5.59 11.36
CA GLY A 97 -7.57 6.39 11.36
C GLY A 97 -7.14 6.84 9.97
N GLU A 98 -6.03 7.58 9.92
CA GLU A 98 -5.39 8.07 8.70
C GLU A 98 -3.90 7.71 8.72
N VAL A 99 -3.26 7.64 7.54
CA VAL A 99 -1.85 7.23 7.37
C VAL A 99 -1.01 8.34 6.76
#